data_AF-B5XDH3-F1
#
_entry.id   AF-B5XDH3-F1
#
_cell.length_a   1.000
_cell.length_b   1.000
_cell.length_c   1.000
_cell.angle_alpha   90.00
_cell.angle_beta   90.00
_cell.angle_gamma   90.00
#
_symmetry.space_group_name_H-M   'P 1'
#
loop_
_entity.id
_entity.type
_entity.pdbx_description
1 polymer ?
#
loop_
_entity_poly.entity_id
_entity_poly.type
_entity_poly.pdbx_seq_one_letter_code
_entity_poly.pdbx_strand_id
1 'polypeptide(L)'
;MTGYTADEKLRVEQISNLRRKWLKDQELSPREPVLPKTAPGPVAKFWADFLEPKTLWRLYTYKVYTGGVFALTRLLIPAWVVHYYVKYHVAKKPYGIVELKPRLFPGDTILETGEVVPDLPESHGHH
;
A
#
# COMPACT_ATOMS: atom_id res chain seq x y z
N MET A 1 -35.61 26.20 -47.26
CA MET A 1 -34.59 26.01 -46.21
C MET A 1 -34.43 27.33 -45.48
N THR A 2 -35.20 27.54 -44.41
CA THR A 2 -35.23 28.81 -43.68
C THR A 2 -34.02 28.86 -42.77
N GLY A 3 -32.94 29.46 -43.28
CA GLY A 3 -31.74 29.74 -42.50
C GLY A 3 -31.96 30.88 -41.50
N TYR A 4 -30.93 31.16 -40.70
CA TYR A 4 -30.92 32.24 -39.72
C TYR A 4 -31.29 33.59 -40.33
N THR A 5 -32.12 34.34 -39.60
CA THR A 5 -32.40 35.76 -39.84
C THR A 5 -31.15 36.61 -39.63
N ALA A 6 -31.13 37.84 -40.17
CA ALA A 6 -29.96 38.71 -40.08
C ALA A 6 -29.56 39.01 -38.61
N ASP A 7 -30.55 39.22 -37.74
CA ASP A 7 -30.33 39.49 -36.32
C ASP A 7 -29.79 38.28 -35.57
N GLU A 8 -30.27 37.07 -35.89
CA GLU A 8 -29.75 35.83 -35.31
C GLU A 8 -28.29 35.59 -35.70
N LYS A 9 -27.93 35.86 -36.96
CA LYS A 9 -26.53 35.77 -37.41
C LYS A 9 -25.63 36.76 -36.67
N LEU A 10 -26.08 38.02 -36.56
CA LEU A 10 -25.35 39.06 -35.83
C LEU A 10 -25.16 38.68 -34.35
N ARG A 11 -26.21 38.13 -33.72
CA ARG A 11 -26.16 37.66 -32.34
C ARG A 11 -25.20 36.49 -32.15
N VAL A 12 -25.21 35.51 -33.06
CA VAL A 12 -24.29 34.35 -33.01
C VAL A 12 -22.84 34.80 -33.17
N GLU A 13 -22.58 35.76 -34.05
CA GLU A 13 -21.24 36.32 -34.24
C GLU A 13 -20.75 37.06 -32.99
N GLN A 14 -21.61 37.90 -32.39
CA GLN A 14 -21.31 38.58 -31.13
C GLN A 14 -20.97 37.60 -30.00
N ILE A 15 -21.80 36.57 -29.80
CA ILE A 15 -21.57 35.54 -28.77
C ILE A 15 -20.29 34.75 -29.07
N SER A 16 -20.03 34.41 -30.34
CA SER A 16 -18.83 33.69 -30.74
C SER A 16 -17.56 34.48 -30.44
N ASN A 17 -17.58 35.80 -30.69
CA ASN A 17 -16.46 36.68 -30.38
C ASN A 17 -16.23 36.83 -28.87
N LEU A 18 -17.30 36.97 -28.08
CA LEU A 18 -17.20 36.97 -26.62
C LEU A 18 -16.67 35.64 -26.10
N ARG A 19 -17.12 34.52 -26.66
CA ARG A 19 -16.67 33.17 -26.29
C ARG A 19 -15.18 32.98 -26.57
N ARG A 20 -14.68 33.43 -27.73
CA ARG A 20 -13.25 33.36 -28.07
C ARG A 20 -12.37 34.17 -27.11
N LYS A 21 -12.82 35.36 -26.73
CA LYS A 21 -12.13 36.19 -25.73
C LYS A 21 -12.13 35.53 -24.35
N TRP A 22 -13.28 35.06 -23.90
CA TRP A 22 -13.39 34.33 -22.63
C TRP A 22 -12.48 33.10 -22.58
N LEU A 23 -12.43 32.31 -23.66
CA LEU A 23 -11.56 31.14 -23.74
C LEU A 23 -10.08 31.52 -23.67
N LYS A 24 -9.70 32.64 -24.29
CA LYS A 24 -8.34 33.18 -24.20
C LYS A 24 -8.02 33.66 -22.78
N ASP A 25 -8.97 34.25 -22.08
CA ASP A 25 -8.81 34.69 -20.69
C ASP A 25 -8.71 33.51 -19.70
N GLN A 26 -9.05 32.28 -20.11
CA GLN A 26 -8.80 31.07 -19.32
C GLN A 26 -7.38 30.52 -19.48
N GLU A 27 -6.57 31.05 -20.40
CA GLU A 27 -5.17 30.67 -20.52
C GLU A 27 -4.39 31.26 -19.33
N LEU A 28 -3.96 30.38 -18.42
CA LEU A 28 -3.22 30.81 -17.25
C LEU A 28 -1.76 31.08 -17.58
N SER A 29 -1.22 32.16 -17.01
CA SER A 29 0.20 32.45 -17.12
C SER A 29 1.03 31.49 -16.25
N PRO A 30 2.29 31.20 -16.59
CA PRO A 30 3.14 30.33 -15.78
C PRO A 30 3.44 30.84 -14.35
N ARG A 31 3.04 32.06 -14.00
CA ARG A 31 3.35 32.71 -12.72
C ARG A 31 2.17 32.62 -11.76
N GLU A 32 1.79 31.40 -11.44
CA GLU A 32 0.77 31.18 -10.42
C GLU A 32 1.34 31.46 -9.02
N PRO A 33 0.54 32.09 -8.13
CA PRO A 33 0.93 32.21 -6.73
C PRO A 33 0.89 30.81 -6.10
N VAL A 34 2.05 30.18 -5.98
CA VAL A 34 2.21 28.90 -5.29
C VAL A 34 2.42 29.18 -3.80
N LEU A 35 1.77 28.39 -2.95
CA LEU A 35 2.03 28.41 -1.52
C LEU A 35 3.52 28.13 -1.26
N PRO A 36 4.15 28.82 -0.28
CA PRO A 36 5.53 28.52 0.08
C PRO A 36 5.64 27.05 0.50
N LYS A 37 6.70 26.39 0.05
CA LYS A 37 6.93 24.98 0.43
C LYS A 37 7.18 24.90 1.93
N THR A 38 6.44 24.03 2.62
CA THR A 38 6.71 23.72 4.03
C THR A 38 8.12 23.15 4.16
N ALA A 39 8.88 23.68 5.13
CA ALA A 39 10.24 23.21 5.37
C ALA A 39 10.21 21.70 5.73
N PRO A 40 11.01 20.86 5.05
CA PRO A 40 11.10 19.46 5.40
C PRO A 40 11.67 19.31 6.81
N GLY A 41 11.20 18.29 7.55
CA GLY A 41 11.78 17.95 8.85
C GLY A 41 13.26 17.56 8.74
N PRO A 42 14.04 17.52 9.84
CA PRO A 42 15.49 17.31 9.80
C PRO A 42 15.94 16.07 9.02
N VAL A 43 15.23 14.95 9.20
CA VAL A 43 15.52 13.68 8.49
C VAL A 43 15.20 13.79 7.00
N ALA A 44 14.07 14.41 6.65
CA ALA A 44 13.68 14.60 5.26
C ALA A 44 14.64 15.57 4.54
N LYS A 45 15.11 16.60 5.24
CA LYS A 45 16.13 17.53 4.74
C LYS A 45 17.46 16.81 4.51
N PHE A 46 17.94 16.05 5.49
CA PHE A 46 19.16 15.24 5.33
C PHE A 46 19.09 14.33 4.10
N TRP A 47 17.98 13.62 3.91
CA TRP A 47 17.85 12.74 2.74
C TRP A 47 17.73 13.52 1.43
N ALA A 48 17.07 14.68 1.42
CA ALA A 48 17.04 15.55 0.24
C ALA A 48 18.46 16.00 -0.15
N ASP A 49 19.23 16.47 0.83
CA ASP A 49 20.61 16.92 0.63
C ASP A 49 21.54 15.74 0.25
N PHE A 50 21.39 14.58 0.88
CA PHE A 50 22.15 13.37 0.55
C PHE A 50 21.84 12.84 -0.85
N LEU A 51 20.63 13.03 -1.36
CA LEU A 51 20.24 12.59 -2.70
C LEU A 51 20.73 13.53 -3.81
N GLU A 52 21.31 14.68 -3.46
CA GLU A 52 21.88 15.64 -4.40
C GLU A 52 23.43 15.54 -4.37
N PRO A 53 24.11 15.14 -5.47
CA PRO A 53 23.61 14.73 -6.78
C PRO A 53 23.03 13.30 -6.80
N LYS A 54 22.08 13.06 -7.71
CA LYS A 54 21.32 11.81 -7.83
C LYS A 54 22.12 10.66 -8.45
N THR A 55 23.13 10.19 -7.74
CA THR A 55 23.90 9.01 -8.17
C THR A 55 23.11 7.72 -7.89
N LEU A 56 23.36 6.67 -8.68
CA LEU A 56 22.65 5.39 -8.54
C LEU A 56 22.82 4.79 -7.13
N TRP A 57 24.04 4.82 -6.57
CA TRP A 57 24.30 4.34 -5.21
C TRP A 57 23.47 5.06 -4.14
N ARG A 58 23.36 6.39 -4.22
CA ARG A 58 22.57 7.20 -3.28
C ARG A 58 21.07 6.89 -3.38
N LEU A 59 20.58 6.63 -4.59
CA LEU A 59 19.19 6.21 -4.81
C LEU A 59 18.91 4.81 -4.26
N TYR A 60 19.80 3.85 -4.50
CA TYR A 60 19.63 2.49 -3.98
C TYR A 60 19.69 2.44 -2.44
N THR A 61 20.63 3.16 -1.83
CA THR A 61 20.70 3.27 -0.36
C THR A 61 19.43 3.88 0.23
N TYR A 62 18.91 4.95 -0.35
CA TYR A 62 17.63 5.54 0.08
C TYR A 62 16.44 4.58 -0.10
N LYS A 63 16.42 3.79 -1.18
CA LYS A 63 15.39 2.75 -1.39
C LYS A 63 15.44 1.66 -0.31
N VAL A 64 16.63 1.19 0.04
CA VAL A 64 16.79 0.20 1.12
C VAL A 64 16.35 0.79 2.46
N TYR A 65 16.74 2.03 2.76
CA TYR A 65 16.31 2.72 3.98
C TYR A 65 14.78 2.84 4.06
N THR A 66 14.14 3.35 3.01
CA THR A 66 12.67 3.52 2.97
C THR A 66 11.94 2.18 3.05
N GLY A 67 12.44 1.14 2.36
CA GLY A 67 11.94 -0.23 2.50
C GLY A 67 12.09 -0.77 3.93
N GLY A 68 13.22 -0.51 4.59
CA GLY A 68 13.46 -0.90 5.99
C GLY A 68 12.53 -0.20 6.97
N VAL A 69 12.34 1.12 6.82
CA VAL A 69 11.38 1.90 7.63
C VAL A 69 9.97 1.37 7.43
N PHE A 70 9.57 1.05 6.21
CA PHE A 70 8.26 0.46 5.92
C PHE A 70 8.10 -0.90 6.61
N ALA A 71 9.08 -1.81 6.44
CA ALA A 71 9.03 -3.13 7.07
C ALA A 71 8.92 -3.04 8.60
N LEU A 72 9.69 -2.15 9.23
CA LEU A 72 9.63 -1.96 10.67
C LEU A 72 8.28 -1.40 11.12
N THR A 73 7.84 -0.29 10.51
CA THR A 73 6.66 0.46 10.98
C THR A 73 5.33 -0.17 10.58
N ARG A 74 5.27 -0.84 9.42
CA ARG A 74 4.02 -1.39 8.88
C ARG A 74 3.90 -2.91 9.04
N LEU A 75 5.00 -3.63 9.29
CA LEU A 75 4.95 -5.09 9.46
C LEU A 75 5.38 -5.50 10.86
N LEU A 76 6.62 -5.20 11.27
CA LEU A 76 7.19 -5.72 12.51
C LEU A 76 6.46 -5.19 13.76
N ILE A 77 6.31 -3.87 13.89
CA ILE A 77 5.65 -3.28 15.06
C ILE A 77 4.20 -3.78 15.18
N PRO A 78 3.35 -3.71 14.13
CA PRO A 78 2.01 -4.27 14.22
C PRO A 78 1.99 -5.77 14.52
N ALA A 79 2.87 -6.57 13.90
CA ALA A 79 2.96 -8.00 14.17
C ALA A 79 3.30 -8.29 15.64
N TRP A 80 4.24 -7.54 16.24
CA TRP A 80 4.55 -7.65 17.67
C TRP A 80 3.38 -7.27 18.56
N VAL A 81 2.64 -6.20 18.22
CA VAL A 81 1.45 -5.79 18.98
C VAL A 81 0.37 -6.87 18.91
N VAL A 82 0.10 -7.41 17.72
CA VAL A 82 -0.87 -8.51 17.54
C VAL A 82 -0.42 -9.75 18.30
N HIS A 83 0.86 -10.14 18.18
CA HIS A 83 1.40 -11.29 18.90
C HIS A 83 1.27 -11.13 20.42
N TYR A 84 1.60 -9.95 20.95
CA TYR A 84 1.44 -9.63 22.37
C TYR A 84 -0.02 -9.74 22.81
N TYR A 85 -0.94 -9.19 22.01
CA TYR A 85 -2.37 -9.26 22.28
C TYR A 85 -2.88 -10.71 22.31
N VAL A 86 -2.55 -11.49 21.29
CA VAL A 86 -2.91 -12.92 21.20
C VAL A 86 -2.36 -13.68 22.41
N LYS A 87 -1.07 -13.49 22.74
CA LYS A 87 -0.41 -14.19 23.85
C LYS A 87 -1.02 -13.89 25.22
N TYR A 88 -1.31 -12.63 25.53
CA TYR A 88 -1.70 -12.23 26.88
C TYR A 88 -3.18 -11.95 27.09
N HIS A 89 -3.97 -11.79 26.03
CA HIS A 89 -5.40 -11.49 26.13
C HIS A 89 -6.27 -12.58 25.54
N VAL A 90 -5.92 -13.09 24.35
CA VAL A 90 -6.76 -14.09 23.66
C VAL A 90 -6.51 -15.48 24.24
N ALA A 91 -5.25 -15.91 24.33
CA ALA A 91 -4.88 -17.24 24.83
C ALA A 91 -5.22 -17.46 26.31
N LYS A 92 -5.32 -16.39 27.11
CA LYS A 92 -5.73 -16.48 28.53
C LYS A 92 -7.23 -16.72 28.71
N LYS A 93 -8.05 -16.51 27.67
CA LYS A 93 -9.49 -16.75 27.73
C LYS A 93 -9.78 -18.19 27.30
N PRO A 94 -10.64 -18.93 28.03
CA PRO A 94 -11.02 -20.27 27.60
C PRO A 94 -11.67 -20.21 26.22
N TYR A 95 -11.27 -21.10 25.32
CA TYR A 95 -11.68 -21.12 23.90
C TYR A 95 -11.39 -19.82 23.14
N GLY A 96 -10.50 -18.95 23.62
CA GLY A 96 -10.08 -17.76 22.88
C GLY A 96 -9.30 -18.10 21.61
N ILE A 97 -8.60 -19.23 21.63
CA ILE A 97 -7.95 -19.83 20.46
C ILE A 97 -8.35 -21.31 20.46
N VAL A 98 -8.89 -21.78 19.34
CA VAL A 98 -9.24 -23.18 19.14
C VAL A 98 -8.47 -23.67 17.92
N GLU A 99 -7.46 -24.50 18.16
CA GLU A 99 -6.65 -25.11 17.11
C GLU A 99 -7.19 -26.50 16.77
N LEU A 100 -7.11 -26.84 15.47
CA LEU A 100 -7.34 -28.21 15.04
C LEU A 100 -6.17 -29.06 15.50
N LYS A 101 -6.47 -30.23 16.07
CA LYS A 101 -5.43 -31.18 16.47
C LYS A 101 -4.57 -31.56 15.25
N PRO A 102 -3.24 -31.66 15.40
CA PRO A 102 -2.36 -32.07 14.30
C PRO A 102 -2.74 -33.47 13.82
N ARG A 103 -2.49 -33.74 12.53
CA ARG A 103 -2.68 -35.08 11.96
C ARG A 103 -1.55 -35.98 12.46
N LEU A 104 -1.91 -37.20 12.84
CA LEU A 104 -0.97 -38.24 13.26
C LEU A 104 -0.88 -39.29 12.16
N PHE A 105 0.35 -39.67 11.81
CA PHE A 105 0.63 -40.74 10.85
C PHE A 105 1.30 -41.92 11.54
N PRO A 106 1.18 -43.13 10.97
CA PRO A 106 1.89 -44.31 11.45
C PRO A 106 3.40 -44.07 11.52
N GLY A 107 4.03 -44.47 12.62
CA GLY A 107 5.45 -44.23 12.92
C GLY A 107 5.78 -42.87 13.57
N ASP A 108 4.83 -41.93 13.65
CA ASP A 108 5.04 -40.67 14.37
C ASP A 108 5.21 -40.90 15.87
N THR A 109 6.03 -40.07 16.53
CA THR A 109 6.16 -40.09 18.00
C THR A 109 5.46 -38.88 18.61
N ILE A 110 4.49 -39.12 19.48
CA ILE A 110 3.78 -38.06 20.20
C ILE A 110 4.74 -37.41 21.20
N LEU A 111 5.03 -36.12 21.04
CA LEU A 111 6.02 -35.43 21.89
C LEU A 111 5.61 -35.38 23.37
N GLU A 112 4.30 -35.27 23.67
CA GLU A 112 3.83 -35.21 25.05
C GLU A 112 3.81 -36.57 25.76
N THR A 113 3.56 -37.67 25.04
CA THR A 113 3.37 -39.01 25.62
C THR A 113 4.57 -39.94 25.38
N GLY A 114 5.38 -39.67 24.35
CA GLY A 114 6.46 -40.55 23.89
C GLY A 114 5.99 -41.81 23.16
N GLU A 115 4.68 -41.96 22.94
CA GLU A 115 4.09 -43.10 22.25
C GLU A 115 4.33 -43.00 20.74
N VAL A 116 4.72 -44.12 20.14
CA VAL A 116 4.87 -44.26 18.69
C VAL A 116 3.53 -44.74 18.12
N VAL A 117 3.03 -44.02 17.11
CA VAL A 117 1.80 -44.37 16.42
C VAL A 117 2.01 -45.71 15.69
N PRO A 118 1.15 -46.71 15.92
CA PRO A 118 1.34 -48.03 15.33
C PRO A 118 1.23 -47.99 13.81
N ASP A 119 2.00 -48.87 13.16
CA ASP A 119 1.96 -49.06 11.71
C ASP A 119 0.58 -49.56 11.26
N LEU A 120 0.22 -49.21 10.02
CA LEU A 120 -0.98 -49.78 9.40
C LEU A 120 -0.79 -51.28 9.24
N PRO A 121 -1.87 -52.09 9.39
CA PRO A 121 -1.78 -53.52 9.13
C PRO A 121 -1.29 -53.78 7.70
N GLU A 122 -0.45 -54.79 7.52
CA GLU A 122 0.05 -55.19 6.21
C GLU A 122 -1.15 -55.50 5.28
N SER A 123 -1.40 -54.63 4.30
CA SER A 123 -2.35 -54.91 3.25
C SER A 123 -1.64 -55.69 2.16
N HIS A 124 -2.02 -56.96 1.96
CA HIS A 124 -1.62 -57.72 0.76
C HIS A 124 -2.32 -57.12 -0.47
N GLY A 125 -1.74 -56.05 -1.01
CA GLY A 125 -2.19 -55.45 -2.25
C GLY A 125 -1.95 -56.43 -3.39
N HIS A 126 -3.01 -56.97 -3.98
CA HIS A 126 -2.95 -57.67 -5.24
C HIS A 126 -2.67 -56.66 -6.35
N HIS A 127 -1.42 -56.64 -6.83
CA HIS A 127 -1.05 -56.15 -8.15
C HIS A 127 -0.65 -57.35 -9.02
#